data_AF-A0A962J3R4-F1
#
_entry.id   AF-A0A962J3R4-F1
#
_cell.length_a   1.000
_cell.length_b   1.000
_cell.length_c   1.000
_cell.angle_alpha   90.00
_cell.angle_beta   90.00
_cell.angle_gamma   90.00
#
_symmetry.space_group_name_H-M   'P 1'
#
loop_
_entity.id
_entity.type
_entity.pdbx_description
1 polymer ?
#
loop_
_entity_poly.entity_id
_entity_poly.type
_entity_poly.pdbx_seq_one_letter_code
_entity_poly.pdbx_strand_id
1 'polypeptide(L)'
;MSPPVSPAFARIVSFSAVIPDVPLVPGTVELEDQGVSFDKPGGRVAESVVDMADVSKAFVLWFYRQSLPQFGWTAQADGDFAREGEVLSLVFEPEEAPSFFRIVIKPR
;
A
#
# COMPACT_ATOMS: atom_id res chain seq x y z
N MET A 1 1.80 -22.30 39.52
CA MET A 1 2.84 -21.63 38.72
C MET A 1 2.20 -21.33 37.38
N SER A 2 1.66 -20.12 37.21
CA SER A 2 1.06 -19.73 35.92
C SER A 2 2.17 -19.52 34.89
N PRO A 3 2.01 -19.93 33.63
CA PRO A 3 2.98 -19.62 32.60
C PRO A 3 3.00 -18.10 32.36
N PRO A 4 4.15 -17.51 32.00
CA PRO A 4 4.19 -16.13 31.56
C PRO A 4 3.38 -16.01 30.27
N VAL A 5 2.46 -15.04 30.22
CA VAL A 5 1.82 -14.64 28.98
C VAL A 5 2.92 -13.99 28.13
N SER A 6 3.42 -14.67 27.11
CA SER A 6 4.37 -14.07 26.18
C SER A 6 3.73 -12.81 25.59
N PRO A 7 4.41 -11.65 25.54
CA PRO A 7 3.86 -10.51 24.83
C PRO A 7 3.65 -10.93 23.38
N ALA A 8 2.43 -10.80 22.89
CA ALA A 8 2.19 -10.84 21.46
C ALA A 8 3.06 -9.74 20.86
N PHE A 9 3.99 -10.10 19.97
CA PHE A 9 4.69 -9.10 19.17
C PHE A 9 3.62 -8.36 18.37
N ALA A 10 3.33 -7.13 18.76
CA ALA A 10 2.54 -6.22 17.94
C ALA A 10 3.32 -6.05 16.63
N ARG A 11 2.76 -6.53 15.52
CA ARG A 11 3.31 -6.21 14.20
C ARG A 11 3.14 -4.70 14.04
N ILE A 12 4.25 -3.96 13.98
CA ILE A 12 4.22 -2.56 13.61
C ILE A 12 3.75 -2.50 12.16
N VAL A 13 2.57 -1.92 11.94
CA VAL A 13 2.05 -1.61 10.62
C VAL A 13 2.39 -0.15 10.35
N SER A 14 3.23 0.08 9.34
CA SER A 14 3.48 1.43 8.83
C SER A 14 2.45 1.76 7.76
N PHE A 15 2.13 3.04 7.61
CA PHE A 15 1.21 3.55 6.60
C PHE A 15 1.94 4.53 5.68
N SER A 16 1.43 4.69 4.47
CA SER A 16 1.96 5.66 3.52
C SER A 16 1.79 7.08 4.07
N ALA A 17 2.85 7.88 4.01
CA ALA A 17 2.82 9.30 4.36
C ALA A 17 1.97 10.12 3.37
N VAL A 18 1.93 9.70 2.11
CA VAL A 18 1.13 10.34 1.05
C VAL A 18 -0.34 9.90 1.12
N ILE A 19 -0.57 8.64 1.50
CA ILE A 19 -1.89 7.99 1.51
C ILE A 19 -2.12 7.37 2.90
N PRO A 20 -2.58 8.16 3.90
CA PRO A 20 -2.53 7.79 5.33
C PRO A 20 -3.28 6.51 5.72
N ASP A 21 -4.19 6.05 4.87
CA ASP A 21 -5.06 4.89 5.08
C ASP A 21 -4.60 3.65 4.28
N VAL A 22 -3.45 3.71 3.61
CA VAL A 22 -2.87 2.59 2.89
C VAL A 22 -1.65 2.06 3.64
N PRO A 23 -1.65 0.78 4.08
CA PRO A 23 -0.52 0.20 4.77
C PRO A 23 0.66 -0.01 3.83
N LEU A 24 1.88 0.16 4.34
CA LEU A 24 3.11 -0.20 3.64
C LEU A 24 3.38 -1.69 3.81
N VAL A 25 3.94 -2.31 2.77
CA VAL A 25 4.33 -3.71 2.81
C VAL A 25 5.53 -3.87 3.75
N PRO A 26 5.53 -4.83 4.68
CA PRO A 26 6.69 -5.07 5.53
C PRO A 26 7.95 -5.36 4.69
N GLY A 27 9.04 -4.65 4.98
CA GLY A 27 10.30 -4.77 4.23
C GLY A 27 10.42 -3.82 3.04
N THR A 28 9.42 -2.98 2.76
CA THR A 28 9.52 -1.91 1.75
C THR A 28 9.79 -0.55 2.39
N VAL A 29 10.32 0.38 1.60
CA VAL A 29 10.57 1.77 2.01
C VAL A 29 9.80 2.72 1.10
N GLU A 30 8.96 3.58 1.68
CA GLU A 30 8.33 4.66 0.92
C GLU A 30 9.34 5.79 0.66
N LEU A 31 9.41 6.26 -0.58
CA LEU A 31 10.20 7.42 -0.97
C LEU A 31 9.31 8.66 -0.89
N GLU A 32 9.17 9.20 0.33
CA GLU A 32 8.24 10.31 0.62
C GLU A 32 8.50 11.55 -0.24
N ASP A 33 9.76 11.80 -0.63
CA ASP A 33 10.18 12.91 -1.49
C ASP A 33 9.77 12.75 -2.96
N GLN A 34 9.36 11.54 -3.36
CA GLN A 34 8.87 11.22 -4.71
C GLN A 34 7.34 11.08 -4.77
N GLY A 35 6.68 11.19 -3.63
CA GLY A 35 5.23 11.16 -3.53
C GLY A 35 4.56 12.46 -3.98
N VAL A 36 3.32 12.37 -4.47
CA VAL A 36 2.50 13.52 -4.85
C VAL A 36 1.08 13.32 -4.33
N SER A 37 0.45 14.38 -3.80
CA SER A 37 -0.96 14.37 -3.44
C SER A 37 -1.63 15.69 -3.84
N PHE A 38 -2.83 15.60 -4.40
CA PHE A 38 -3.64 16.74 -4.81
C PHE A 38 -5.11 16.48 -4.45
N ASP A 39 -5.71 17.36 -3.66
CA ASP A 39 -7.13 17.31 -3.30
C ASP A 39 -7.98 18.23 -4.19
N LYS A 40 -9.12 17.71 -4.71
CA LYS A 40 -10.13 18.48 -5.48
C LYS A 40 -11.53 18.23 -4.92
N PRO A 41 -12.50 19.10 -5.24
CA PRO A 41 -13.91 18.85 -4.93
C PRO A 41 -14.46 17.49 -5.46
N GLY A 42 -13.81 16.90 -6.47
CA GLY A 42 -14.18 15.60 -7.05
C GLY A 42 -13.40 14.39 -6.51
N GLY A 43 -12.60 14.56 -5.45
CA GLY A 43 -11.76 13.50 -4.88
C GLY A 43 -10.26 13.82 -4.94
N ARG A 44 -9.46 12.99 -4.28
CA ARG A 44 -7.99 13.11 -4.25
C ARG A 44 -7.34 12.36 -5.41
N VAL A 45 -6.23 12.91 -5.90
CA VAL A 45 -5.26 12.18 -6.71
C VAL A 45 -3.99 12.09 -5.91
N ALA A 46 -3.56 10.87 -5.57
CA ALA A 46 -2.36 10.65 -4.78
C ALA A 46 -1.51 9.54 -5.39
N GLU A 47 -0.20 9.70 -5.28
CA GLU A 47 0.79 8.76 -5.79
C GLU A 47 1.92 8.63 -4.77
N SER A 48 2.15 7.40 -4.30
CA SER A 48 3.27 7.05 -3.43
C SER A 48 4.22 6.13 -4.20
N VAL A 49 5.52 6.39 -4.08
CA VAL A 49 6.58 5.55 -4.66
C VAL A 49 7.20 4.71 -3.56
N VAL A 50 7.28 3.39 -3.79
CA VAL A 50 7.73 2.43 -2.79
C VAL A 50 8.85 1.56 -3.36
N ASP A 51 10.01 1.58 -2.70
CA ASP A 51 11.13 0.69 -2.94
C ASP A 51 10.80 -0.72 -2.42
N MET A 52 10.94 -1.71 -3.31
CA MET A 52 10.68 -3.13 -3.04
C MET A 52 11.89 -4.03 -3.31
N ALA A 53 13.12 -3.56 -3.07
CA ALA A 53 14.37 -4.28 -3.34
C ALA A 53 14.35 -5.79 -3.00
N ASP A 54 13.83 -6.16 -1.82
CA ASP A 54 13.79 -7.54 -1.33
C ASP A 54 12.38 -8.17 -1.32
N VAL A 55 11.40 -7.52 -1.95
CA VAL A 55 9.99 -7.93 -1.89
C VAL A 55 9.45 -8.23 -3.29
N SER A 56 8.98 -9.45 -3.49
CA SER A 56 8.41 -9.84 -4.80
C SER A 56 7.08 -9.16 -5.10
N LYS A 57 6.83 -8.84 -6.38
CA LYS A 57 5.52 -8.37 -6.89
C LYS A 57 4.35 -9.24 -6.43
N ALA A 58 4.53 -10.55 -6.44
CA ALA A 58 3.49 -11.49 -6.00
C ALA A 58 3.15 -11.32 -4.51
N PHE A 59 4.14 -11.07 -3.66
CA PHE A 59 3.93 -10.80 -2.24
C PHE A 59 3.23 -9.45 -2.01
N VAL A 60 3.62 -8.40 -2.74
CA VAL A 60 2.94 -7.08 -2.70
C VAL A 60 1.46 -7.23 -3.05
N LEU A 61 1.14 -7.91 -4.16
CA LEU A 61 -0.24 -8.15 -4.58
C LEU A 61 -1.02 -8.97 -3.54
N TRP A 62 -0.41 -10.03 -2.99
CA TRP A 62 -1.02 -10.83 -1.93
C TRP A 62 -1.30 -9.99 -0.68
N PHE A 63 -0.33 -9.19 -0.23
CA PHE A 63 -0.46 -8.33 0.94
C PHE A 63 -1.65 -7.39 0.82
N TYR A 64 -1.73 -6.62 -0.26
CA TYR A 64 -2.81 -5.65 -0.46
C TYR A 64 -4.20 -6.30 -0.61
N ARG A 65 -4.27 -7.51 -1.19
CA ARG A 65 -5.51 -8.31 -1.21
C ARG A 65 -5.98 -8.72 0.19
N GLN A 66 -5.09 -8.89 1.16
CA GLN A 66 -5.44 -9.24 2.54
C GLN A 66 -5.67 -8.02 3.43
N SER A 67 -4.95 -6.92 3.19
CA SER A 67 -4.97 -5.75 4.07
C SER A 67 -6.07 -4.76 3.71
N LEU A 68 -6.19 -4.37 2.44
CA LEU A 68 -7.08 -3.28 2.01
C LEU A 68 -8.59 -3.52 2.27
N PRO A 69 -9.13 -4.76 2.21
CA PRO A 69 -10.53 -5.00 2.58
C PRO A 69 -10.90 -4.54 4.00
N GLN A 70 -9.94 -4.55 4.93
CA GLN A 70 -10.13 -4.10 6.30
C GLN A 70 -10.31 -2.56 6.39
N PHE A 71 -9.95 -1.84 5.33
CA PHE A 71 -10.08 -0.38 5.19
C PHE A 71 -11.17 0.02 4.17
N GLY A 72 -12.06 -0.92 3.82
CA GLY A 72 -13.22 -0.69 2.95
C GLY A 72 -12.92 -0.81 1.45
N TRP A 73 -11.70 -1.13 1.05
CA TRP A 73 -11.35 -1.33 -0.34
C TRP A 73 -11.78 -2.71 -0.84
N THR A 74 -12.43 -2.74 -2.00
CA THR A 74 -12.82 -3.99 -2.66
C THR A 74 -11.83 -4.32 -3.76
N ALA A 75 -11.14 -5.47 -3.64
CA ALA A 75 -10.24 -5.96 -4.68
C ALA A 75 -10.98 -6.14 -6.02
N GLN A 76 -10.36 -5.66 -7.08
CA GLN A 76 -10.79 -5.84 -8.47
C GLN A 76 -9.79 -6.78 -9.17
N ALA A 77 -9.57 -6.60 -10.47
CA ALA A 77 -8.53 -7.31 -11.22
C ALA A 77 -7.13 -6.75 -10.93
N ASP A 78 -6.10 -7.60 -11.05
CA ASP A 78 -4.70 -7.23 -11.31
C ASP A 78 -4.05 -6.11 -10.48
N GLY A 79 -4.40 -5.98 -9.20
CA GLY A 79 -3.80 -4.99 -8.29
C GLY A 79 -4.57 -3.67 -8.20
N ASP A 80 -5.77 -3.64 -8.76
CA ASP A 80 -6.73 -2.55 -8.57
C ASP A 80 -7.70 -2.84 -7.43
N PHE A 81 -8.11 -1.77 -6.75
CA PHE A 81 -9.04 -1.79 -5.62
C PHE A 81 -9.97 -0.58 -5.72
N ALA A 82 -11.23 -0.73 -5.31
CA ALA A 82 -12.21 0.36 -5.35
C ALA A 82 -12.81 0.62 -3.96
N ARG A 83 -13.02 1.90 -3.62
CA ARG A 83 -13.69 2.33 -2.39
C ARG A 83 -14.35 3.68 -2.61
N GLU A 84 -15.64 3.82 -2.33
CA GLU A 84 -16.34 5.12 -2.24
C GLU A 84 -16.09 6.11 -3.41
N GLY A 85 -16.01 5.60 -4.65
CA GLY A 85 -15.74 6.43 -5.82
C GLY A 85 -14.25 6.72 -6.07
N GLU A 86 -13.35 6.08 -5.33
CA GLU A 86 -11.91 6.04 -5.57
C GLU A 86 -11.50 4.68 -6.18
N VAL A 87 -10.43 4.70 -6.97
CA VAL A 87 -9.68 3.53 -7.41
C VAL A 87 -8.24 3.66 -6.93
N LEU A 88 -7.73 2.62 -6.28
CA LEU A 88 -6.32 2.43 -5.95
C LEU A 88 -5.73 1.40 -6.91
N SER A 89 -4.62 1.74 -7.56
CA SER A 89 -3.88 0.87 -8.49
C SER A 89 -2.45 0.65 -8.02
N LEU A 90 -1.97 -0.59 -8.11
CA LEU A 90 -0.57 -0.96 -7.89
C LEU A 90 0.15 -1.04 -9.24
N VAL A 91 1.01 -0.06 -9.52
CA VAL A 91 1.78 0.02 -10.78
C VAL A 91 3.21 -0.40 -10.52
N PHE A 92 3.64 -1.52 -11.11
CA PHE A 92 5.00 -2.03 -10.96
C PHE A 92 5.89 -1.52 -12.08
N GLU A 93 7.07 -1.00 -11.74
CA GLU A 93 8.09 -0.69 -12.74
C GLU A 93 8.65 -2.00 -13.32
N PRO A 94 9.20 -1.98 -14.55
CA PRO A 94 9.86 -3.15 -15.15
C PRO A 94 10.95 -3.72 -14.23
N GLU A 95 11.26 -5.01 -14.36
CA GLU A 95 12.28 -5.71 -13.56
C GLU A 95 13.71 -5.20 -13.87
N GLU A 96 14.03 -4.01 -13.38
CA GLU A 96 15.37 -3.45 -13.29
C GLU A 96 15.65 -3.10 -11.82
N ALA A 97 16.89 -3.29 -11.37
CA ALA A 97 17.27 -2.93 -10.01
C ALA A 97 17.67 -1.44 -9.94
N PRO A 98 17.22 -0.68 -8.92
CA PRO A 98 16.30 -1.07 -7.84
C PRO A 98 14.83 -1.17 -8.29
N SER A 99 14.11 -2.16 -7.74
CA SER A 99 12.72 -2.44 -8.08
C SER A 99 11.76 -1.53 -7.30
N PHE A 100 10.85 -0.86 -8.00
CA PHE A 100 9.83 0.01 -7.39
C PHE A 100 8.42 -0.40 -7.78
N PHE A 101 7.46 -0.03 -6.94
CA PHE A 101 6.06 0.08 -7.34
C PHE A 101 5.46 1.40 -6.87
N ARG A 102 4.39 1.81 -7.55
CA ARG A 102 3.61 3.00 -7.21
C ARG A 102 2.25 2.58 -6.71
N ILE A 103 1.78 3.27 -5.68
CA ILE A 103 0.40 3.21 -5.20
C ILE A 103 -0.28 4.46 -5.72
N VAL A 104 -1.28 4.30 -6.59
CA VAL A 104 -1.95 5.42 -7.24
C VAL A 104 -3.42 5.44 -6.84
N ILE A 105 -3.89 6.52 -6.23
CA ILE A 105 -5.32 6.78 -6.00
C ILE A 105 -5.83 7.82 -6.98
N LYS A 106 -6.96 7.53 -7.61
CA LYS A 106 -7.70 8.46 -8.47
C LYS A 106 -9.21 8.36 -8.23
N PRO A 107 -9.98 9.42 -8.47
CA PRO A 107 -11.44 9.31 -8.58
C PRO A 107 -11.82 8.36 -9.72
N ARG A 108 -12.92 7.63 -9.52
CA ARG A 108 -13.53 6.74 -10.51
C ARG A 108 -14.31 7.51 -11.58
#